data_AF-A0A520T4M6-F1
#
_entry.id   AF-A0A520T4M6-F1
#
_cell.length_a   1.000
_cell.length_b   1.000
_cell.length_c   1.000
_cell.angle_alpha   90.00
_cell.angle_beta   90.00
_cell.angle_gamma   90.00
#
_symmetry.space_group_name_H-M   'P 1'
#
loop_
_entity.id
_entity.type
_entity.pdbx_description
1 polymer ?
#
loop_
_entity_poly.entity_id
_entity_poly.type
_entity_poly.pdbx_seq_one_letter_code
_entity_poly.pdbx_strand_id
1 'polypeptide(L)'
;MSLGFKLYSFFNGKLVHEDSLGNKFYHDKSNINKRWVVYAPNLGPESLPTDYHNWLHGTSDNIITTNISQDDLISNIKRRTQKHITSHKNKLDKGYQSWQPK
;
A
#
# COMPACT_ATOMS: atom_id res chain seq x y z
N MET A 1 -9.93 1.41 9.95
CA MET A 1 -11.15 1.54 9.11
C MET A 1 -12.39 1.60 10.01
N SER A 2 -13.32 2.53 9.76
CA SER A 2 -14.56 2.65 10.53
C SER A 2 -15.55 1.53 10.19
N LEU A 3 -16.31 1.06 11.18
CA LEU A 3 -17.33 0.02 11.02
C LEU A 3 -18.42 0.42 10.01
N GLY A 4 -18.81 1.70 10.00
CA GLY A 4 -19.82 2.21 9.06
C GLY A 4 -19.41 2.10 7.59
N PHE A 5 -18.11 2.32 7.30
CA PHE A 5 -17.59 2.16 5.94
C PHE A 5 -17.65 0.69 5.50
N LYS A 6 -17.34 -0.26 6.38
CA LYS A 6 -17.43 -1.70 6.07
C LYS A 6 -18.86 -2.11 5.72
N LEU A 7 -19.85 -1.62 6.47
CA LEU A 7 -21.27 -1.82 6.18
C LEU A 7 -21.66 -1.21 4.83
N TYR A 8 -21.28 0.05 4.58
CA TYR A 8 -21.49 0.71 3.29
C TYR A 8 -20.92 -0.09 2.12
N SER A 9 -19.67 -0.57 2.24
CA SER A 9 -19.02 -1.38 1.21
C SER A 9 -19.75 -2.68 0.95
N PHE A 10 -20.27 -3.34 2.00
CA PHE A 10 -21.03 -4.58 1.85
C PHE A 10 -22.37 -4.38 1.12
N PHE A 11 -23.07 -3.28 1.41
CA PHE A 11 -24.36 -2.99 0.76
C PHE A 11 -24.22 -2.42 -0.65
N ASN A 12 -23.28 -1.50 -0.88
CA ASN A 12 -23.16 -0.75 -2.14
C ASN A 12 -22.09 -1.30 -3.10
N GLY A 13 -21.13 -2.06 -2.59
CA GLY A 13 -20.06 -2.67 -3.38
C GLY A 13 -20.42 -4.06 -3.87
N LYS A 14 -19.77 -4.46 -4.96
CA LYS A 14 -19.65 -5.85 -5.40
C LYS A 14 -18.23 -6.32 -5.11
N LEU A 15 -18.11 -7.45 -4.40
CA LEU A 15 -16.81 -8.06 -4.12
C LEU A 15 -16.22 -8.62 -5.42
N VAL A 16 -14.99 -8.20 -5.72
CA VAL A 16 -14.24 -8.59 -6.92
C VAL A 16 -13.26 -9.70 -6.59
N HIS A 17 -12.50 -9.47 -5.52
CA HIS A 17 -11.44 -10.37 -5.10
C HIS A 17 -11.15 -10.22 -3.61
N GLU A 18 -10.61 -11.28 -3.02
CA GLU A 18 -10.10 -11.31 -1.66
C GLU A 18 -8.68 -11.84 -1.70
N ASP A 19 -7.73 -11.01 -1.24
CA ASP A 19 -6.31 -11.38 -1.20
C ASP A 19 -6.02 -12.32 -0.02
N SER A 20 -4.88 -13.01 -0.07
CA SER A 20 -4.42 -13.95 0.96
C SER A 20 -4.23 -13.29 2.34
N LEU A 21 -3.99 -11.98 2.37
CA LEU A 21 -3.90 -11.18 3.59
C LEU A 21 -5.28 -10.80 4.19
N GLY A 22 -6.38 -11.16 3.51
CA GLY A 22 -7.75 -10.82 3.92
C GLY A 22 -8.21 -9.42 3.49
N ASN A 23 -7.46 -8.75 2.61
CA ASN A 23 -7.88 -7.50 2.00
C ASN A 23 -8.97 -7.78 0.95
N LYS A 24 -10.09 -7.06 1.01
CA LYS A 24 -11.23 -7.27 0.12
C LYS A 24 -11.38 -6.10 -0.85
N PHE A 25 -11.42 -6.41 -2.13
CA PHE A 25 -11.51 -5.44 -3.22
C PHE A 25 -12.94 -5.35 -3.74
N TYR A 26 -13.46 -4.14 -3.80
CA TYR A 26 -14.84 -3.86 -4.21
C TYR A 26 -14.84 -2.86 -5.36
N HIS A 27 -15.82 -3.00 -6.25
CA HIS A 27 -16.24 -1.93 -7.14
C HIS A 27 -17.70 -1.58 -6.86
N ASP A 28 -18.11 -0.36 -7.22
CA ASP A 28 -19.51 0.06 -7.12
C ASP A 28 -20.40 -0.79 -8.03
N LYS A 29 -21.62 -1.07 -7.58
CA LYS A 29 -22.60 -1.84 -8.37
C LYS A 29 -23.07 -1.09 -9.62
N SER A 30 -23.14 0.24 -9.56
CA SER A 30 -23.63 1.09 -10.65
C SER A 30 -22.50 1.63 -11.52
N ASN A 31 -21.31 1.88 -10.95
CA ASN A 31 -20.18 2.46 -11.67
C ASN A 31 -18.88 1.66 -11.46
N ILE A 32 -18.48 0.87 -12.47
CA ILE A 32 -17.28 0.03 -12.43
C ILE A 32 -15.97 0.80 -12.18
N ASN A 33 -15.94 2.11 -12.45
CA ASN A 33 -14.76 2.96 -12.26
C ASN A 33 -14.55 3.35 -10.80
N LYS A 34 -15.59 3.27 -9.96
CA LYS A 34 -15.46 3.50 -8.53
C LYS A 34 -15.01 2.21 -7.86
N ARG A 35 -13.72 2.16 -7.53
CA ARG A 35 -13.05 1.01 -6.90
C ARG A 35 -12.57 1.40 -5.51
N TRP A 36 -12.68 0.51 -4.55
CA TRP A 36 -12.11 0.70 -3.22
C TRP A 36 -11.70 -0.64 -2.60
N VAL A 37 -10.86 -0.55 -1.57
CA VAL A 37 -10.43 -1.71 -0.79
C VAL A 37 -10.89 -1.56 0.66
N VAL A 38 -11.33 -2.68 1.23
CA VAL A 38 -11.56 -2.81 2.67
C VAL A 38 -10.40 -3.64 3.23
N TYR A 39 -9.50 -2.96 3.93
CA TYR A 39 -8.34 -3.60 4.53
C TYR A 39 -8.75 -4.56 5.66
N ALA A 40 -7.98 -5.65 5.76
CA ALA A 40 -8.04 -6.56 6.90
C ALA A 40 -7.66 -5.84 8.22
N PRO A 41 -8.05 -6.39 9.38
CA PRO A 41 -7.70 -5.80 10.67
C PRO A 41 -6.17 -5.67 10.81
N ASN A 42 -5.72 -4.52 11.34
CA ASN A 42 -4.30 -4.18 11.55
C ASN A 42 -3.45 -4.00 10.28
N LEU A 43 -4.06 -3.96 9.10
CA LEU A 43 -3.37 -3.69 7.84
C LEU A 43 -3.74 -2.31 7.29
N GLY A 44 -2.79 -1.69 6.59
CA GLY A 44 -2.95 -0.41 5.91
C GLY A 44 -2.67 -0.48 4.41
N PRO A 45 -2.63 0.68 3.72
CA PRO A 45 -2.35 0.77 2.28
C PRO A 45 -1.00 0.18 1.87
N GLU A 46 -0.04 0.13 2.78
CA GLU A 46 1.28 -0.51 2.57
C GLU A 46 1.19 -2.01 2.30
N SER A 47 0.08 -2.65 2.69
CA SER A 47 -0.13 -4.09 2.52
C SER A 47 -0.42 -4.51 1.09
N LEU A 48 -0.73 -3.56 0.20
CA LEU A 48 -1.15 -3.84 -1.17
C LEU A 48 0.02 -4.30 -2.04
N PRO A 49 -0.08 -5.44 -2.74
CA PRO A 49 0.77 -5.76 -3.88
C PRO A 49 0.58 -4.78 -5.04
N THR A 50 1.57 -4.70 -5.93
CA THR A 50 1.58 -3.78 -7.08
C THR A 50 0.38 -3.97 -7.99
N ASP A 51 -0.04 -5.22 -8.24
CA ASP A 51 -1.15 -5.52 -9.16
C ASP A 51 -2.48 -4.95 -8.65
N TYR A 52 -2.75 -5.09 -7.36
CA TYR A 52 -3.94 -4.52 -6.73
C TYR A 52 -3.91 -2.99 -6.70
N HIS A 53 -2.73 -2.40 -6.51
CA HIS A 53 -2.56 -0.94 -6.61
C HIS A 53 -2.88 -0.44 -8.03
N ASN A 54 -2.35 -1.11 -9.06
CA ASN A 54 -2.62 -0.78 -10.46
C ASN A 54 -4.12 -0.90 -10.79
N TRP A 55 -4.78 -1.93 -10.27
CA TRP A 55 -6.23 -2.11 -10.42
C TRP A 55 -7.03 -1.00 -9.73
N LEU A 56 -6.65 -0.61 -8.52
CA LEU A 56 -7.32 0.46 -7.79
C LEU A 56 -7.22 1.81 -8.53
N HIS A 57 -6.09 2.07 -9.17
CA HIS A 57 -5.82 3.30 -9.92
C HIS A 57 -6.24 3.25 -11.40
N GLY A 58 -6.87 2.15 -11.86
CA GLY A 58 -7.32 2.01 -13.25
C GLY A 58 -6.17 1.91 -14.27
N THR A 59 -4.94 1.63 -13.82
CA THR A 59 -3.79 1.39 -14.70
C THR A 59 -3.85 0.02 -15.35
N SER A 60 -4.52 -0.95 -14.70
CA SER A 60 -4.73 -2.29 -15.24
C SER A 60 -6.09 -2.80 -14.80
N ASP A 61 -6.83 -3.44 -15.70
CA ASP A 61 -8.14 -4.02 -15.37
C ASP A 61 -8.04 -5.45 -14.83
N ASN A 62 -6.88 -6.10 -15.05
CA ASN A 62 -6.64 -7.46 -14.60
C ASN A 62 -5.99 -7.46 -13.22
N ILE A 63 -6.61 -8.17 -12.29
CA ILE A 63 -6.01 -8.52 -11.00
C ILE A 63 -5.23 -9.81 -11.24
N ILE A 64 -3.91 -9.71 -11.30
CA ILE A 64 -3.05 -10.87 -11.50
C ILE A 64 -2.94 -11.59 -10.16
N THR A 65 -3.65 -12.70 -10.01
CA THR A 65 -3.53 -13.58 -8.85
C THR A 65 -2.26 -14.42 -9.00
N THR A 66 -1.11 -13.85 -8.66
CA THR A 66 0.08 -14.66 -8.44
C THR A 66 -0.13 -15.44 -7.14
N ASN A 67 0.05 -16.77 -7.16
CA ASN A 67 0.03 -17.60 -5.96
C ASN A 67 1.28 -17.28 -5.11
N ILE A 68 1.25 -16.13 -4.43
CA ILE A 68 2.32 -15.70 -3.53
C ILE A 68 1.99 -16.21 -2.12
N SER A 69 2.97 -16.82 -1.46
CA SER A 69 2.82 -17.21 -0.06
C SER A 69 2.51 -16.00 0.82
N GLN A 70 1.66 -16.18 1.83
CA GLN A 70 1.37 -15.14 2.81
C GLN A 70 2.64 -14.60 3.48
N ASP A 71 3.63 -15.47 3.73
CA ASP A 71 4.91 -15.10 4.34
C ASP A 71 5.73 -14.17 3.43
N ASP A 72 5.71 -14.43 2.12
CA ASP A 72 6.40 -13.60 1.14
C ASP A 72 5.78 -12.20 1.08
N LEU A 73 4.44 -12.12 1.10
CA LEU A 73 3.71 -10.86 1.16
C LEU A 73 4.10 -10.05 2.41
N ILE A 74 4.08 -10.67 3.59
CA ILE A 74 4.47 -10.02 4.85
C ILE A 74 5.93 -9.53 4.79
N SER A 75 6.84 -10.35 4.27
CA SER A 75 8.25 -9.98 4.14
C SER A 75 8.45 -8.80 3.19
N ASN A 76 7.68 -8.73 2.10
CA ASN A 76 7.70 -7.63 1.15
C ASN A 76 7.19 -6.33 1.78
N ILE A 77 6.09 -6.41 2.54
CA ILE A 77 5.53 -5.26 3.27
C ILE A 77 6.57 -4.72 4.24
N LYS A 78 7.20 -5.59 5.04
CA LYS A 78 8.25 -5.21 6.00
C LYS A 78 9.42 -4.51 5.31
N ARG A 79 9.86 -5.02 4.15
CA ARG A 79 10.93 -4.41 3.36
C ARG A 79 10.55 -3.01 2.84
N ARG A 80 9.29 -2.80 2.43
CA ARG A 80 8.81 -1.49 1.94
C ARG A 80 8.60 -0.47 3.05
N THR A 81 8.12 -0.89 4.21
CA THR A 81 7.85 0.01 5.35
C THR A 81 9.10 0.36 6.15
N GLN A 82 10.17 -0.43 5.99
CA GLN A 82 11.45 -0.14 6.59
C GLN A 82 11.99 1.20 6.06
N LYS A 83 12.19 2.17 6.96
CA LYS A 83 12.79 3.45 6.61
C LYS A 83 14.18 3.21 6.02
N HIS A 84 14.38 3.69 4.80
CA HIS A 84 15.71 3.74 4.21
C HIS A 84 16.58 4.71 4.99
N ILE A 85 17.73 4.25 5.49
CA ILE A 85 18.70 5.06 6.22
C ILE A 85 19.91 5.21 5.32
N THR A 86 20.12 6.41 4.78
CA THR A 86 21.38 6.75 4.13
C THR A 86 22.41 7.12 5.19
N SER A 87 23.55 6.44 5.17
CA SER A 87 24.73 6.91 5.91
C SER A 87 25.50 7.84 4.98
N HIS A 88 25.51 9.13 5.29
CA HIS A 88 26.46 10.05 4.70
C HIS A 88 27.73 10.00 5.52
N LYS A 89 28.90 9.82 4.87
CA LYS A 89 30.17 10.00 5.56
C LYS A 89 30.21 11.41 6.13
N ASN A 90 30.39 11.54 7.44
CA ASN A 90 30.64 12.84 8.06
C ASN A 90 31.94 13.38 7.46
N LYS A 91 31.81 14.36 6.56
CA LYS A 91 32.97 15.02 5.96
C LYS A 91 33.55 15.95 7.03
N LEU A 92 34.50 15.42 7.80
CA LEU A 92 35.15 16.13 8.91
C LEU A 92 36.00 17.30 8.42
N ASP A 93 36.49 17.25 7.17
CA ASP A 93 37.25 18.33 6.57
C ASP A 93 36.43 19.03 5.47
N LYS A 94 36.06 20.29 5.73
CA LYS A 94 35.31 21.13 4.81
C LYS A 94 36.21 21.69 3.70
N GLY A 95 37.54 21.65 3.85
CA GLY A 95 38.49 22.24 2.92
C GLY A 95 38.51 23.78 2.91
N TYR A 96 37.67 24.42 3.73
CA TYR A 96 37.65 25.87 3.95
C TYR A 96 37.18 26.16 5.40
N GLN A 97 37.61 27.30 5.92
CA GLN A 97 37.12 27.82 7.21
C GLN A 97 36.01 28.83 6.93
N SER A 98 34.83 28.60 7.52
CA SER A 98 33.71 29.54 7.42
C SER A 98 34.00 30.79 8.26
N TRP A 99 33.71 31.97 7.73
CA TRP A 99 33.80 33.22 8.49
C TRP A 99 32.89 33.17 9.72
N GLN A 100 33.42 33.54 10.88
CA GLN A 100 32.66 33.62 12.13
C GLN A 100 32.55 35.09 12.55
N PRO A 101 31.34 35.69 12.49
CA PRO A 101 31.12 37.07 12.96
C PRO A 101 31.45 37.18 14.45
N LYS A 102 31.90 38.37 14.84
CA LYS A 102 32.03 38.77 16.24
C LYS A 102 30.77 39.45 16.73
#